data_AF-A0A518GGI4-F1
#
_entry.id   AF-A0A518GGI4-F1
#
_cell.length_a   1.000
_cell.length_b   1.000
_cell.length_c   1.000
_cell.angle_alpha   90.00
_cell.angle_beta   90.00
_cell.angle_gamma   90.00
#
_symmetry.space_group_name_H-M   'P 1'
#
loop_
_entity.id
_entity.type
_entity.pdbx_description
1 polymer ?
#
loop_
_entity_poly.entity_id
_entity_poly.type
_entity_poly.pdbx_seq_one_letter_code
_entity_poly.pdbx_strand_id
1 'polypeptide(L)' 'MLFWLREIAGWLLVGFAVWLLIIALDYVSHRQVVESGVVAFIGLGVLKGGVLLVRVSTAARLAMQIDEPASSKVR' A
#
# COMPACT_ATOMS: atom_id res chain seq x y z
N MET A 1 12.91 -9.86 -10.65
CA MET A 1 13.37 -9.18 -9.41
C MET A 1 12.48 -7.99 -9.01
N LEU A 2 12.10 -7.12 -9.95
CA LEU A 2 11.21 -5.95 -9.70
C LEU A 2 9.86 -6.29 -9.03
N PHE A 3 9.32 -7.51 -9.24
CA PHE A 3 8.07 -7.95 -8.62
C PHE A 3 8.12 -7.98 -7.10
N TRP A 4 9.19 -8.55 -6.53
CA TRP A 4 9.35 -8.67 -5.09
C TRP A 4 9.54 -7.29 -4.45
N LEU A 5 10.29 -6.42 -5.12
CA LEU A 5 10.50 -5.03 -4.70
C LEU A 5 9.18 -4.25 -4.62
N ARG A 6 8.29 -4.41 -5.60
CA ARG A 6 7.00 -3.70 -5.61
C ARG A 6 6.05 -4.17 -4.51
N GLU A 7 6.06 -5.46 -4.21
CA GLU A 7 5.24 -6.04 -3.14
C GLU A 7 5.75 -5.58 -1.76
N ILE A 8 7.07 -5.65 -1.53
CA ILE A 8 7.69 -5.12 -0.31
C ILE A 8 7.43 -3.62 -0.17
N ALA A 9 7.55 -2.83 -1.25
CA ALA A 9 7.30 -1.40 -1.21
C ALA A 9 5.84 -1.10 -0.81
N GLY A 10 4.87 -1.87 -1.33
CA GLY A 10 3.47 -1.76 -0.93
C GLY A 10 3.27 -2.06 0.55
N TRP A 11 3.85 -3.15 1.05
CA TRP A 11 3.77 -3.51 2.46
C TRP A 11 4.48 -2.52 3.39
N LEU A 12 5.65 -2.02 3.01
CA LEU A 12 6.36 -0.97 3.75
C LEU A 12 5.52 0.31 3.83
N LEU A 13 4.88 0.70 2.73
CA LEU A 13 4.04 1.90 2.70
C LEU A 13 2.80 1.75 3.59
N VAL A 14 2.20 0.55 3.62
CA VAL A 14 1.10 0.21 4.55
C VAL A 14 1.59 0.27 6.00
N GLY A 15 2.73 -0.34 6.32
CA GLY A 15 3.31 -0.29 7.68
C GLY A 15 3.61 1.14 8.13
N PHE A 16 4.17 1.95 7.23
CA PHE A 16 4.43 3.37 7.48
C PHE A 16 3.15 4.16 7.72
N ALA A 17 2.08 3.90 6.97
CA ALA A 17 0.79 4.52 7.20
C ALA A 17 0.19 4.18 8.58
N VAL A 18 0.30 2.92 9.01
CA VAL A 18 -0.15 2.50 10.35
C VAL A 18 0.67 3.22 11.43
N TRP A 19 1.97 3.35 11.24
CA TRP A 19 2.83 4.09 12.17
C TRP A 19 2.42 5.57 12.29
N LEU A 20 2.11 6.24 11.18
CA LEU A 20 1.57 7.61 11.20
C LEU A 20 0.24 7.70 11.95
N LEU A 21 -0.64 6.71 11.82
CA LEU A 21 -1.91 6.68 12.56
C LEU A 21 -1.70 6.49 14.07
N ILE A 22 -0.71 5.69 14.48
CA ILE A 22 -0.35 5.56 15.89
C ILE A 22 0.13 6.91 16.45
N ILE A 23 0.97 7.62 15.69
CA ILE A 23 1.41 8.98 16.06
C ILE A 23 0.22 9.94 16.16
N ALA A 24 -0.73 9.86 15.22
CA ALA A 24 -1.93 10.68 15.28
C ALA A 24 -2.76 10.42 16.55
N LEU A 25 -2.84 9.16 17.01
CA LEU A 25 -3.50 8.80 18.27
C LEU A 25 -2.76 9.32 19.49
N ASP A 26 -1.43 9.32 19.46
CA ASP A 26 -0.60 9.93 20.50
C ASP A 26 -0.85 11.44 20.60
N TYR A 27 -0.95 12.14 19.47
CA TYR A 27 -1.32 13.55 19.42
C TYR A 27 -2.70 13.86 20.01
N VAL A 28 -3.69 12.97 19.82
CA VAL A 28 -5.00 13.11 20.48
C VAL A 28 -4.85 13.06 22.00
N SER A 29 -4.01 12.16 22.50
CA SER A 29 -3.77 11.98 23.95
C SER A 29 -3.16 13.23 24.58
N HIS A 30 -2.37 13.99 23.82
CA HIS A 30 -1.77 15.26 24.23
C HIS A 30 -2.67 16.49 23.99
N ARG A 31 -3.98 16.31 23.72
CA ARG A 31 -4.97 17.37 23.38
C ARG A 31 -4.64 18.18 22.10
N GLN A 32 -3.74 17.68 21.26
CA GLN A 32 -3.33 18.32 20.00
C GLN A 32 -4.25 17.87 18.84
N VAL A 33 -5.53 18.26 18.91
CA VAL A 33 -6.59 17.75 18.01
C VAL A 33 -6.37 18.17 16.55
N VAL A 34 -5.89 19.40 16.31
CA VAL A 34 -5.66 19.91 14.95
C VAL A 34 -4.49 19.18 14.28
N GLU A 35 -3.37 19.03 14.99
CA GLU A 35 -2.18 18.34 14.50
C GLU A 35 -2.46 16.84 14.27
N SER A 36 -3.20 16.21 15.20
CA SER A 36 -3.69 14.85 15.02
C SER A 36 -4.51 14.68 13.74
N GLY A 37 -5.44 15.60 13.46
CA GLY A 37 -6.25 15.56 12.24
C GLY A 37 -5.40 15.62 10.96
N VAL A 38 -4.38 16.46 10.93
CA VAL A 38 -3.46 16.58 9.79
C VAL A 38 -2.64 15.29 9.62
N VAL A 39 -2.05 14.76 10.70
CA VAL A 39 -1.26 13.53 10.64
C VAL A 39 -2.14 12.33 10.25
N ALA A 40 -3.36 12.24 10.78
CA ALA A 40 -4.32 11.20 10.43
C ALA A 40 -4.70 11.26 8.95
N PHE A 41 -4.94 12.46 8.40
CA PHE A 41 -5.27 12.62 6.99
C PHE A 41 -4.13 12.16 6.07
N ILE A 42 -2.88 12.54 6.42
CA ILE A 42 -1.69 12.07 5.70
C ILE A 42 -1.58 10.55 5.81
N GLY A 43 -1.72 9.99 7.01
CA GLY A 43 -1.69 8.53 7.25
C GLY A 43 -2.72 7.77 6.42
N LEU A 44 -3.96 8.26 6.35
CA LEU A 44 -5.02 7.67 5.52
C LEU A 44 -4.71 7.76 4.02
N GLY A 45 -4.16 8.88 3.55
CA GLY A 45 -3.72 9.03 2.17
C GLY A 45 -2.63 8.03 1.79
N VAL A 46 -1.62 7.88 2.66
CA VAL A 46 -0.53 6.91 2.48
C VAL A 46 -1.06 5.47 2.53
N LEU A 47 -1.97 5.16 3.45
CA LEU A 47 -2.59 3.84 3.57
C LEU A 47 -3.29 3.45 2.27
N LYS A 48 -4.09 4.37 1.73
CA LYS A 48 -4.79 4.18 0.46
C LYS A 48 -3.80 3.98 -0.69
N GLY A 49 -2.73 4.77 -0.75
CA GLY A 49 -1.66 4.62 -1.73
C GLY A 49 -0.97 3.26 -1.67
N GLY A 50 -0.59 2.81 -0.47
CA GLY A 50 0.03 1.50 -0.23
C GLY A 50 -0.85 0.35 -0.67
N VAL A 51 -2.12 0.35 -0.27
CA VAL A 51 -3.09 -0.67 -0.67
C VAL A 51 -3.31 -0.67 -2.19
N LEU A 52 -3.40 0.50 -2.82
CA LEU A 52 -3.54 0.59 -4.27
C LEU A 52 -2.34 -0.05 -4.99
N LEU A 53 -1.13 0.22 -4.50
CA LEU A 53 0.11 -0.31 -5.06
C LEU A 53 0.16 -1.84 -4.95
N VAL A 54 -0.25 -2.40 -3.81
CA VAL A 54 -0.36 -3.86 -3.61
C VAL A 54 -1.38 -4.45 -4.59
N ARG A 55 -2.57 -3.85 -4.74
CA ARG A 55 -3.62 -4.35 -5.64
C ARG A 55 -3.19 -4.37 -7.11
N VAL A 56 -2.58 -3.28 -7.59
CA VAL A 56 -2.02 -3.23 -8.95
C VAL A 56 -0.86 -4.21 -9.11
N SER A 57 -0.18 -4.57 -8.01
CA SER A 57 0.86 -5.60 -8.01
C SER A 57 0.33 -6.99 -8.27
N THR A 58 -0.72 -7.36 -7.54
CA THR A 58 -1.40 -8.63 -7.72
C THR A 58 -2.05 -8.71 -9.10
N ALA A 59 -2.71 -7.64 -9.57
CA ALA A 59 -3.38 -7.63 -10.88
C ALA A 59 -2.40 -7.86 -12.04
N ALA A 60 -1.26 -7.17 -12.04
CA ALA A 60 -0.23 -7.37 -13.07
C ALA A 60 0.36 -8.79 -13.04
N ARG A 61 0.52 -9.37 -11.85
CA ARG A 61 1.00 -10.74 -11.69
C ARG A 61 0.03 -11.75 -12.30
N LEU A 62 -1.26 -11.59 -12.02
CA LEU A 62 -2.30 -12.44 -12.58
C LEU A 62 -2.39 -12.30 -14.10
N ALA A 63 -2.31 -11.08 -14.62
CA ALA A 63 -2.33 -10.85 -16.08
C ALA A 63 -1.19 -11.58 -16.79
N MET A 64 0.03 -11.54 -16.23
CA MET A 64 1.18 -12.28 -16.79
C MET A 64 1.01 -13.79 -16.72
N GLN A 65 0.45 -14.32 -15.61
CA GLN A 65 0.20 -15.75 -15.47
C GLN A 65 -0.88 -16.29 -16.44
N ILE A 66 -1.82 -15.45 -16.86
CA ILE A 66 -2.90 -15.81 -17.79
C ILE A 66 -2.44 -15.79 -19.25
N ASP A 67 -1.45 -14.95 -19.61
CA ASP A 67 -0.92 -14.89 -20.98
C ASP A 67 -0.07 -16.12 -21.36
N GLU A 68 0.63 -16.71 -20.39
CA GLU A 68 1.50 -17.88 -20.60
C GLU A 68 0.80 -19.16 -21.12
N PRO A 69 -0.40 -19.56 -20.64
CA PRO A 69 -1.12 -20.73 -21.17
C PRO A 69 -1.73 -20.54 -22.57
N ALA A 70 -1.90 -19.30 -23.06
CA ALA A 70 -2.50 -19.05 -24.38
C ALA A 70 -1.51 -19.27 -25.54
N SER A 71 -0.23 -19.03 -25.32
CA SER A 71 0.83 -19.17 -26.35
C SER A 71 1.18 -20.63 -26.67
N SER A 72 0.95 -21.56 -25.73
CA SER A 72 1.26 -23.00 -25.90
C SER A 72 0.27 -23.77 -26.77
N LYS A 73 -0.96 -23.25 -27.01
CA LYS A 73 -1.99 -23.93 -27.82
C LYS A 73 -2.03 -23.51 -29.29
N VAL A 74 -1.18 -22.55 -29.70
CA VAL A 74 -1.17 -21.99 -31.07
C VAL A 74 0.05 -22.48 -31.89
N ARG A 75 0.89 -23.38 -31.34
CA ARG A 75 2.02 -23.97 -32.06
C ARG A 75 1.83 -25.47 -32.30
#